data_AF-A0A9D5F334-F1
#
_entry.id   AF-A0A9D5F334-F1
#
_cell.length_a   1.000
_cell.length_b   1.000
_cell.length_c   1.000
_cell.angle_alpha   90.00
_cell.angle_beta   90.00
_cell.angle_gamma   90.00
#
_symmetry.space_group_name_H-M   'P 1'
#
loop_
_entity.id
_entity.type
_entity.pdbx_description
1 polymer ?
#
loop_
_entity_poly.entity_id
_entity_poly.type
_entity_poly.pdbx_seq_one_letter_code
_entity_poly.pdbx_strand_id
1 'polypeptide(L)'
;MRIEPRQLPATLPFLGDLPPLLTRLYAARGVRSEVELDKSLKHLIPFEKLKGIEAAVDLLVTALEQRQRILIVGDFDADGATASTVGMLGLRLLGAAHVDY
;
A
#
# COMPACT_ATOMS: atom_id res chain seq x y z
N MET A 1 13.03 29.19 2.24
CA MET A 1 11.96 28.23 2.60
C MET A 1 10.77 29.05 3.10
N ARG A 2 9.64 29.04 2.38
CA ARG A 2 8.43 29.78 2.79
C ARG A 2 7.55 28.82 3.57
N ILE A 3 7.25 29.14 4.83
CA ILE A 3 6.34 28.35 5.66
C ILE A 3 4.93 28.89 5.42
N GLU A 4 4.08 28.10 4.78
CA GLU A 4 2.67 28.44 4.60
C GLU A 4 1.81 27.62 5.59
N PRO A 5 0.96 28.28 6.40
CA PRO A 5 0.06 27.57 7.31
C PRO A 5 -1.04 26.88 6.51
N ARG A 6 -1.32 25.61 6.83
CA ARG A 6 -2.48 24.91 6.26
C ARG A 6 -3.78 25.53 6.79
N GLN A 7 -4.75 25.73 5.89
CA GLN A 7 -6.08 26.18 6.28
C GLN A 7 -6.80 25.09 7.09
N LEU A 8 -7.54 25.54 8.11
CA LEU A 8 -8.42 24.66 8.88
C LEU A 8 -9.82 24.66 8.27
N PRO A 9 -10.55 23.52 8.32
CA PRO A 9 -11.95 23.52 7.98
C PRO A 9 -12.75 24.40 8.96
N ALA A 10 -13.87 24.95 8.50
CA ALA A 10 -14.74 25.81 9.32
C ALA A 10 -15.28 25.08 10.56
N THR A 11 -15.51 23.77 10.44
CA THR A 11 -15.89 22.87 11.52
C THR A 11 -14.86 21.77 11.66
N LEU A 12 -14.43 21.50 12.89
CA LEU A 12 -13.53 20.38 13.16
C LEU A 12 -14.31 19.07 13.13
N PRO A 13 -13.79 18.02 12.46
CA PRO A 13 -14.41 16.70 12.50
C PRO A 13 -14.26 16.06 13.88
N PHE A 14 -15.20 15.19 14.22
CA PHE A 14 -15.05 14.28 15.35
C PHE A 14 -14.09 13.15 14.95
N LEU A 15 -12.94 13.06 15.63
CA LEU A 15 -11.88 12.09 15.36
C LEU A 15 -11.61 11.16 16.55
N GLY A 16 -12.63 10.95 17.39
CA GLY A 16 -12.49 10.22 18.66
C GLY A 16 -11.97 11.09 19.80
N ASP A 17 -11.59 10.46 20.90
CA ASP A 17 -11.07 11.10 22.12
C ASP A 17 -9.59 11.51 21.96
N LEU A 18 -9.32 12.35 20.97
CA LEU A 18 -7.99 12.89 20.70
C LEU A 18 -7.80 14.25 21.38
N PRO A 19 -6.56 14.56 21.84
CA PRO A 19 -6.21 15.92 22.26
C PRO A 19 -6.60 16.98 21.21
N PRO A 20 -7.14 18.15 21.61
CA PRO A 20 -7.63 19.17 20.68
C PRO A 20 -6.60 19.63 19.62
N LEU A 21 -5.31 19.61 19.97
CA LEU A 21 -4.22 19.90 19.05
C LEU A 21 -4.13 18.87 17.91
N LEU A 22 -4.24 17.57 18.24
CA LEU A 22 -4.19 16.50 17.23
C LEU A 22 -5.39 16.58 16.30
N THR A 23 -6.60 16.82 16.84
CA THR A 23 -7.81 17.01 16.03
C THR A 23 -7.63 18.13 15.01
N ARG A 24 -7.06 19.28 15.42
CA ARG A 24 -6.75 20.39 14.51
C ARG A 24 -5.70 20.02 13.46
N LEU A 25 -4.64 19.30 13.84
CA LEU A 25 -3.55 18.92 12.94
C LEU A 25 -3.97 17.89 11.87
N TYR A 26 -4.84 16.96 12.23
CA TYR A 26 -5.42 15.98 11.33
C TYR A 26 -6.46 16.62 10.41
N ALA A 27 -7.34 17.46 10.95
CA ALA A 27 -8.30 18.23 10.15
C ALA A 27 -7.60 19.12 9.11
N ALA A 28 -6.50 19.78 9.48
CA ALA A 28 -5.67 20.56 8.56
C ALA A 28 -5.01 19.72 7.44
N ARG A 29 -4.93 18.40 7.60
CA ARG A 29 -4.43 17.45 6.59
C ARG A 29 -5.54 16.80 5.78
N GLY A 30 -6.80 17.21 6.00
CA GLY A 30 -7.95 16.69 5.29
C GLY A 30 -8.52 15.39 5.87
N VAL A 31 -8.11 14.99 7.08
CA VAL A 31 -8.73 13.85 7.78
C VAL A 31 -10.12 14.25 8.24
N ARG A 32 -11.15 13.47 7.89
CA ARG A 32 -12.56 13.83 8.13
C ARG A 32 -13.30 12.93 9.11
N SER A 33 -12.74 11.77 9.45
CA SER A 33 -13.37 10.83 10.36
C SER A 33 -12.34 9.99 11.11
N GLU A 34 -12.75 9.42 12.24
CA GLU A 34 -11.93 8.48 13.02
C GLU A 34 -11.47 7.26 12.21
N VAL A 35 -12.31 6.81 11.25
CA VAL A 35 -11.99 5.66 10.38
C VAL A 35 -10.75 5.94 9.52
N GLU A 36 -10.55 7.18 9.07
CA GLU A 36 -9.36 7.56 8.29
C GLU A 36 -8.06 7.55 9.14
N LEU A 37 -8.17 7.44 10.47
CA LEU A 37 -7.04 7.28 11.38
C LEU A 37 -6.72 5.82 11.71
N ASP A 38 -7.56 4.89 11.27
CA ASP A 38 -7.34 3.47 11.48
C ASP A 38 -6.20 2.98 10.57
N LYS A 39 -5.11 2.52 11.19
CA LYS A 39 -3.90 2.04 10.50
C LYS A 39 -3.89 0.53 10.26
N SER A 40 -4.97 -0.16 10.61
CA SER A 40 -5.10 -1.58 10.33
C SER A 40 -5.31 -1.83 8.84
N LEU A 41 -4.91 -3.01 8.38
CA LEU A 41 -4.98 -3.38 6.97
C LEU A 41 -6.43 -3.62 6.48
N LYS A 42 -7.43 -3.62 7.37
CA LYS A 42 -8.83 -3.94 7.03
C LYS A 42 -9.49 -2.90 6.11
N HIS A 43 -8.90 -1.71 6.01
CA HIS A 43 -9.35 -0.63 5.14
C HIS A 43 -8.58 -0.54 3.83
N LEU A 44 -7.65 -1.47 3.57
CA LEU A 44 -7.01 -1.55 2.26
C LEU A 44 -8.06 -1.77 1.18
N ILE A 45 -7.82 -1.15 0.03
CA ILE A 45 -8.64 -1.39 -1.16
C ILE A 45 -8.50 -2.88 -1.52
N PRO A 46 -9.62 -3.61 -1.75
CA PRO A 46 -9.57 -5.02 -2.12
C PRO A 46 -8.71 -5.24 -3.37
N PHE A 47 -7.86 -6.26 -3.35
CA PHE A 47 -6.89 -6.52 -4.42
C PHE A 47 -7.59 -6.85 -5.76
N GLU A 48 -8.82 -7.35 -5.71
CA GLU A 48 -9.67 -7.67 -6.86
C GLU A 48 -9.95 -6.44 -7.73
N LYS A 49 -9.77 -5.23 -7.18
CA LYS A 49 -9.92 -3.97 -7.91
C LYS A 49 -8.65 -3.58 -8.70
N LEU A 50 -7.54 -4.28 -8.50
CA LEU A 50 -6.34 -4.06 -9.30
C LEU A 50 -6.61 -4.49 -10.74
N LYS A 51 -6.36 -3.58 -11.68
CA LYS A 51 -6.61 -3.83 -13.10
C LYS A 51 -5.78 -5.02 -13.58
N GLY A 52 -6.45 -6.04 -14.10
CA GLY A 52 -5.81 -7.23 -14.69
C GLY A 52 -5.30 -8.25 -13.66
N ILE A 53 -5.76 -8.17 -12.41
CA ILE A 53 -5.27 -9.04 -11.34
C ILE A 53 -5.54 -10.53 -11.59
N GLU A 54 -6.70 -10.89 -12.13
CA GLU A 54 -7.02 -12.30 -12.45
C GLU A 54 -6.03 -12.87 -13.47
N ALA A 55 -5.84 -12.18 -14.60
CA ALA A 55 -4.91 -12.61 -15.64
C ALA A 55 -3.45 -12.67 -15.14
N ALA A 56 -3.05 -11.76 -14.24
CA ALA A 56 -1.72 -11.78 -13.63
C ALA A 56 -1.53 -12.99 -12.70
N VAL A 57 -2.55 -13.33 -11.91
CA VAL A 57 -2.54 -14.52 -11.05
C VAL A 57 -2.48 -15.80 -11.88
N ASP A 58 -3.30 -15.92 -12.92
CA ASP A 58 -3.29 -17.08 -13.82
C ASP A 58 -1.91 -17.31 -14.47
N LEU A 59 -1.25 -16.22 -14.89
CA LEU A 59 0.11 -16.27 -15.44
C LEU A 59 1.11 -16.76 -14.39
N LEU A 60 1.04 -16.25 -13.15
CA LEU A 60 1.95 -16.66 -12.08
C LEU A 60 1.72 -18.12 -11.66
N VAL A 61 0.46 -18.56 -11.55
CA VAL A 61 0.12 -19.96 -11.25
C VAL A 61 0.70 -20.88 -12.32
N THR A 62 0.49 -20.55 -13.60
CA THR A 62 1.07 -21.29 -14.72
C THR A 62 2.61 -21.35 -14.63
N ALA A 63 3.26 -20.23 -14.32
CA ALA A 63 4.71 -20.15 -14.18
C ALA A 63 5.24 -21.03 -13.03
N LEU A 64 4.51 -21.09 -11.91
CA LEU A 64 4.83 -21.95 -10.77
C LEU A 64 4.70 -23.42 -11.13
N GLU A 65 3.58 -23.84 -11.72
CA GLU A 65 3.32 -25.24 -12.11
C GLU A 65 4.32 -25.75 -13.14
N GLN A 66 4.64 -24.91 -14.13
CA GLN A 66 5.58 -25.24 -15.20
C GLN A 66 7.05 -24.99 -14.82
N ARG A 67 7.34 -24.57 -13.59
CA ARG A 67 8.69 -24.25 -13.08
C ARG A 67 9.45 -23.27 -13.97
N GLN A 68 8.75 -22.27 -14.48
CA GLN A 68 9.34 -21.22 -15.30
C GLN A 68 10.28 -20.34 -14.46
N ARG A 69 11.18 -19.64 -15.14
CA ARG A 69 12.05 -18.63 -14.53
C ARG A 69 11.31 -17.31 -14.47
N ILE A 70 11.30 -16.69 -13.30
CA ILE A 70 10.64 -15.39 -13.06
C ILE A 70 11.72 -14.36 -12.76
N LEU A 71 11.67 -13.22 -13.43
CA LEU A 71 12.53 -12.05 -13.18
C LEU A 71 11.65 -10.89 -12.72
N ILE A 72 11.98 -10.28 -11.59
CA ILE A 72 11.28 -9.13 -11.03
C ILE A 72 12.05 -7.86 -11.38
N VAL A 73 11.47 -7.02 -12.24
CA VAL A 73 12.05 -5.72 -12.60
C VAL A 73 11.31 -4.63 -11.83
N GLY A 74 11.95 -4.10 -10.78
CA GLY A 74 11.43 -2.99 -9.96
C GLY A 74 11.99 -1.63 -10.39
N ASP A 75 11.37 -0.57 -9.88
CA ASP A 75 11.91 0.80 -10.00
C ASP A 75 13.08 1.03 -9.03
N PHE A 76 13.93 2.01 -9.33
CA PHE A 76 15.14 2.34 -8.57
C PHE A 76 14.87 3.33 -7.42
N ASP A 77 13.84 3.05 -6.63
CA ASP A 77 13.56 3.77 -5.40
C ASP A 77 13.26 2.80 -4.24
N ALA A 78 12.99 3.35 -3.05
CA ALA A 78 12.74 2.53 -1.87
C ALA A 78 11.46 1.69 -2.00
N ASP A 79 10.45 2.19 -2.72
CA ASP A 79 9.21 1.45 -2.94
C ASP A 79 9.47 0.28 -3.88
N GLY A 80 10.13 0.51 -5.02
CA GLY A 80 10.51 -0.51 -5.98
C GLY A 80 11.42 -1.59 -5.40
N ALA A 81 12.42 -1.21 -4.59
CA ALA A 81 13.33 -2.16 -3.94
C ALA A 81 12.62 -3.02 -2.88
N THR A 82 11.73 -2.43 -2.08
CA THR A 82 10.99 -3.18 -1.06
C THR A 82 9.92 -4.07 -1.69
N ALA A 83 9.19 -3.59 -2.70
CA ALA A 83 8.23 -4.39 -3.46
C ALA A 83 8.90 -5.59 -4.14
N SER A 84 10.07 -5.38 -4.76
CA SER A 84 10.84 -6.45 -5.39
C SER A 84 11.25 -7.51 -4.37
N THR A 85 11.74 -7.08 -3.20
CA THR A 85 12.10 -7.98 -2.10
C THR A 85 10.90 -8.79 -1.62
N VAL A 86 9.73 -8.18 -1.47
CA VAL A 86 8.49 -8.87 -1.09
C VAL A 86 8.09 -9.91 -2.15
N GLY A 87 8.13 -9.55 -3.44
CA GLY A 87 7.85 -10.47 -4.54
C GLY A 87 8.81 -11.66 -4.58
N MET A 88 10.11 -11.39 -4.41
CA MET A 88 11.16 -12.41 -4.35
C MET A 88 10.91 -13.43 -3.22
N LEU A 89 10.64 -12.94 -2.01
CA LEU A 89 10.41 -13.78 -0.84
C LEU A 89 9.08 -14.54 -0.94
N GLY A 90 8.01 -13.85 -1.34
CA GLY A 90 6.68 -14.42 -1.47
C GLY A 90 6.61 -15.53 -2.51
N LEU A 91 7.14 -15.31 -3.71
CA LEU A 91 7.13 -16.33 -4.77
C LEU A 91 7.95 -17.57 -4.39
N ARG A 92 9.08 -17.39 -3.70
CA ARG A 92 9.88 -18.52 -3.18
C ARG A 92 9.11 -19.33 -2.13
N LEU A 93 8.42 -18.65 -1.21
CA LEU A 93 7.56 -19.30 -0.22
C LEU A 93 6.40 -20.07 -0.87
N LEU A 94 5.89 -19.58 -2.00
CA LEU A 94 4.87 -20.25 -2.82
C LEU A 94 5.41 -21.37 -3.72
N GLY A 95 6.72 -21.66 -3.68
CA GLY A 95 7.32 -22.78 -4.39
C GLY A 95 7.93 -22.45 -5.75
N ALA A 96 8.14 -21.17 -6.09
CA ALA A 96 8.86 -20.79 -7.30
C ALA A 96 10.28 -21.37 -7.28
N ALA A 97 10.59 -22.21 -8.28
CA ALA A 97 11.90 -22.85 -8.39
C ALA A 97 13.02 -21.84 -8.76
N HIS A 98 12.69 -20.84 -9.57
CA HIS A 98 13.63 -19.88 -10.13
C HIS A 98 13.05 -18.46 -10.13
N VAL A 99 13.50 -17.64 -9.19
CA VAL A 99 13.08 -16.24 -9.00
C VAL A 99 14.32 -15.37 -8.75
N ASP A 100 14.49 -14.34 -9.58
CA ASP A 100 15.60 -13.36 -9.57
C ASP A 100 15.09 -11.92 -9.81
N TYR A 101 15.96 -10.90 -9.67
CA TYR A 101 15.64 -9.48 -9.91
C TYR A 101 16.70 -8.76 -10.77
#